data_AF-A0A958WJD0-F1
#
_entry.id   AF-A0A958WJD0-F1
#
_cell.length_a   1.000
_cell.length_b   1.000
_cell.length_c   1.000
_cell.angle_alpha   90.00
_cell.angle_beta   90.00
_cell.angle_gamma   90.00
#
_symmetry.space_group_name_H-M   'P 1'
#
loop_
_entity.id
_entity.type
_entity.pdbx_description
1 polymer ?
#
loop_
_entity_poly.entity_id
_entity_poly.type
_entity_poly.pdbx_seq_one_letter_code
_entity_poly.pdbx_strand_id
1 'polypeptide(L)'
;MSRINAPDVIYMTAEEKWDAVVEEIREVHETGRPVLVGTVSIETSELLSRKLNKYGVKHDVLNAKHHEREAEIIAQAGRKDAVTIATNMAGRGTDIILGGNPEHMAWEEVLSRKYSSRLEVSKQEWDDTTREIARREGMDSEGRVVAELGGLHVIGTERHDSRRIDLQL
;
A
#
# COMPACT_ATOMS: atom_id res chain seq x y z
N MET A 1 -6.20 6.83 16.84
CA MET A 1 -4.75 6.82 16.60
C MET A 1 -4.45 7.90 15.55
N SER A 2 -3.39 8.67 15.70
CA SER A 2 -3.01 9.74 14.77
C SER A 2 -1.71 9.37 14.05
N ARG A 3 -1.55 9.78 12.79
CA ARG A 3 -0.30 9.59 12.03
C ARG A 3 0.87 10.23 12.78
N ILE A 4 1.95 9.48 12.96
CA ILE A 4 3.20 9.96 13.53
C ILE A 4 4.17 10.18 12.38
N ASN A 5 4.61 11.42 12.17
CA ASN A 5 5.65 11.72 11.18
C ASN A 5 7.01 11.69 11.87
N ALA A 6 7.83 10.69 11.56
CA ALA A 6 9.21 10.62 12.02
C ALA A 6 10.07 11.69 11.33
N PRO A 7 11.15 12.17 11.98
CA PRO A 7 12.11 13.05 11.32
C PRO A 7 12.89 12.28 10.23
N ASP A 8 13.33 13.01 9.21
CA ASP A 8 14.19 12.46 8.16
C ASP A 8 15.49 11.88 8.71
N VAL A 9 15.91 10.77 8.11
CA VAL A 9 17.23 10.15 8.35
C VAL A 9 18.10 10.35 7.12
N ILE A 10 19.28 10.96 7.30
CA ILE A 10 20.21 11.29 6.23
C ILE A 10 21.43 10.37 6.34
N TYR A 11 21.75 9.68 5.24
CA TYR A 11 22.91 8.79 5.13
C TYR A 11 23.99 9.45 4.28
N MET A 12 25.25 9.08 4.53
CA MET A 12 26.39 9.62 3.80
C MET A 12 26.48 9.03 2.39
N THR A 13 26.18 7.74 2.24
CA THR A 13 26.21 7.03 0.96
C THR A 13 24.84 6.46 0.59
N ALA A 14 24.61 6.28 -0.72
CA ALA A 14 23.39 5.65 -1.21
C ALA A 14 23.28 4.18 -0.78
N GLU A 15 24.41 3.46 -0.70
CA GLU A 15 24.42 2.05 -0.30
C GLU A 15 23.97 1.88 1.15
N GLU A 16 24.52 2.67 2.08
CA GLU A 16 24.07 2.71 3.48
C GLU A 16 22.58 3.04 3.59
N LYS A 17 22.09 4.00 2.81
CA LYS A 17 20.66 4.35 2.76
C LYS A 17 19.82 3.14 2.39
N TRP A 18 20.17 2.44 1.30
CA TRP A 18 19.37 1.33 0.80
C TRP A 18 19.41 0.13 1.73
N ASP A 19 20.55 -0.13 2.38
CA ASP A 19 20.66 -1.21 3.36
C ASP A 19 19.84 -0.90 4.61
N ALA A 20 19.86 0.35 5.08
CA ALA A 20 19.02 0.78 6.20
C ALA A 20 17.52 0.73 5.88
N VAL A 21 17.10 1.18 4.69
CA VAL A 21 15.69 1.07 4.25
C VAL A 21 15.24 -0.38 4.19
N VAL A 22 16.07 -1.28 3.68
CA VAL A 22 15.74 -2.70 3.61
C VAL A 22 15.63 -3.31 5.00
N GLU A 23 16.54 -2.95 5.91
CA GLU A 23 16.47 -3.43 7.29
C GLU A 23 15.23 -2.92 8.01
N GLU A 24 14.87 -1.65 7.84
CA GLU A 24 13.62 -1.09 8.38
C GLU A 24 12.38 -1.81 7.85
N ILE A 25 12.33 -2.09 6.54
CA ILE A 25 11.23 -2.87 5.94
C ILE A 25 11.17 -4.27 6.57
N ARG A 26 12.31 -4.93 6.78
CA ARG A 26 12.37 -6.26 7.38
C ARG A 26 11.88 -6.26 8.82
N GLU A 27 12.39 -5.36 9.66
CA GLU A 27 11.99 -5.23 11.06
C GLU A 27 10.48 -4.97 11.17
N VAL A 28 9.94 -4.06 10.36
CA VAL A 28 8.50 -3.75 10.36
C VAL A 28 7.67 -4.90 9.81
N HIS A 29 8.13 -5.55 8.73
CA HIS A 29 7.45 -6.70 8.13
C HIS A 29 7.42 -7.91 9.08
N GLU A 30 8.46 -8.14 9.88
CA GLU A 30 8.49 -9.20 10.90
C GLU A 30 7.41 -9.00 11.99
N THR A 31 7.03 -7.76 12.29
CA THR A 31 5.89 -7.48 13.19
C THR A 31 4.52 -7.71 12.53
N GLY A 32 4.52 -7.85 11.20
CA GLY A 32 3.35 -8.04 10.35
C GLY A 32 2.59 -6.76 9.98
N ARG A 33 3.21 -5.61 10.19
CA ARG A 33 2.65 -4.32 9.75
C ARG A 33 2.80 -4.15 8.24
N PRO A 34 1.78 -3.58 7.56
CA PRO A 34 1.91 -3.22 6.17
C PRO A 34 2.91 -2.08 5.97
N VAL A 35 3.66 -2.15 4.87
CA VAL A 35 4.68 -1.17 4.50
C VAL A 35 4.43 -0.64 3.08
N LEU A 36 4.34 0.68 2.95
CA LEU A 36 4.33 1.37 1.67
C LEU A 36 5.66 2.13 1.49
N VAL A 37 6.38 1.85 0.40
CA VAL A 37 7.65 2.49 0.08
C VAL A 37 7.50 3.39 -1.14
N GLY A 38 7.72 4.68 -0.97
CA GLY A 38 7.74 5.67 -2.04
C GLY A 38 9.14 5.88 -2.61
N THR A 39 9.30 5.64 -3.91
CA THR A 39 10.52 5.93 -4.67
C THR A 39 10.29 7.02 -5.70
N VAL A 40 11.32 7.68 -6.19
CA VAL A 40 11.16 8.73 -7.22
C VAL A 40 11.27 8.17 -8.64
N SER A 41 11.97 7.04 -8.84
CA SER A 41 12.23 6.46 -10.16
C SER A 41 11.97 4.96 -10.22
N ILE A 42 11.70 4.45 -11.43
CA ILE A 42 11.49 3.02 -11.67
C ILE A 42 12.78 2.24 -11.34
N GLU A 43 13.94 2.81 -11.64
CA GLU A 43 15.24 2.18 -11.39
C GLU A 43 15.48 1.94 -9.90
N THR A 44 15.10 2.89 -9.04
CA THR A 44 15.22 2.74 -7.59
C THR A 44 14.21 1.73 -7.04
N SER A 45 12.99 1.67 -7.60
CA SER A 45 12.02 0.62 -7.29
C SER A 45 12.55 -0.78 -7.61
N GLU A 46 13.12 -0.97 -8.80
CA GLU A 46 13.71 -2.25 -9.25
C GLU A 46 14.96 -2.62 -8.43
N LEU A 47 15.76 -1.64 -8.03
CA LEU A 47 16.89 -1.85 -7.12
C LEU A 47 16.41 -2.37 -5.76
N LEU A 48 15.42 -1.70 -5.17
CA LEU A 48 14.86 -2.07 -3.87
C LEU A 48 14.19 -3.44 -3.94
N SER A 49 13.42 -3.70 -4.99
CA SER A 49 12.80 -4.99 -5.25
C SER A 49 13.82 -6.13 -5.28
N ARG A 50 14.93 -5.95 -6.00
CA ARG A 50 16.03 -6.94 -6.04
C ARG A 50 16.67 -7.16 -4.67
N LYS A 51 16.81 -6.11 -3.86
CA LYS A 51 17.34 -6.26 -2.48
C LYS A 51 16.36 -7.03 -1.60
N LEU A 52 15.07 -6.67 -1.60
CA LEU A 52 14.04 -7.36 -0.81
C LEU A 52 13.88 -8.84 -1.20
N ASN A 53 13.98 -9.16 -2.50
CA ASN A 53 13.96 -10.54 -2.98
C ASN A 53 15.09 -11.40 -2.39
N LYS A 54 16.28 -10.83 -2.17
CA LYS A 54 17.39 -11.55 -1.53
C LYS A 54 17.09 -11.93 -0.07
N TYR A 55 16.28 -11.12 0.61
CA TYR A 55 15.84 -11.37 1.98
C TYR A 55 14.53 -12.17 2.07
N GLY A 56 13.95 -12.57 0.92
CA GLY A 56 12.72 -13.35 0.88
C GLY A 56 11.45 -12.57 1.24
N VAL A 57 11.51 -11.23 1.26
CA VAL A 57 10.34 -10.38 1.54
C VAL A 57 9.50 -10.29 0.27
N LYS A 58 8.28 -10.82 0.32
CA LYS A 58 7.29 -10.68 -0.77
C LYS A 58 6.82 -9.24 -0.84
N HIS A 59 6.83 -8.68 -2.04
CA HIS A 59 6.44 -7.29 -2.25
C HIS A 59 5.88 -7.11 -3.66
N ASP A 60 5.05 -6.08 -3.82
CA ASP A 60 4.52 -5.65 -5.10
C ASP A 60 5.17 -4.34 -5.55
N VAL A 61 5.40 -4.19 -6.85
CA VAL A 61 6.01 -2.99 -7.44
C VAL A 61 5.04 -2.31 -8.39
N LEU A 62 4.79 -1.02 -8.16
CA LEU A 62 3.91 -0.18 -8.95
C LEU A 62 4.74 0.84 -9.70
N ASN A 63 4.62 0.83 -11.03
CA ASN A 63 5.46 1.63 -11.93
C ASN A 63 4.66 2.63 -12.77
N ALA A 64 3.40 2.88 -12.42
CA ALA A 64 2.47 3.78 -13.10
C ALA A 64 2.18 3.40 -14.57
N LYS A 65 2.29 2.12 -14.92
CA LYS A 65 2.00 1.61 -16.28
C LYS A 65 0.60 1.04 -16.43
N HIS A 66 0.06 0.42 -15.38
CA HIS A 66 -1.21 -0.32 -15.43
C HIS A 66 -2.15 0.14 -14.32
N HIS A 67 -2.86 1.24 -14.54
CA HIS A 67 -3.65 1.89 -13.48
C HIS A 67 -4.69 0.99 -12.81
N GLU A 68 -5.41 0.13 -13.56
CA GLU A 68 -6.43 -0.75 -12.98
C GLU A 68 -5.81 -1.78 -12.04
N ARG A 69 -4.80 -2.53 -12.52
CA ARG A 69 -4.11 -3.54 -11.71
C ARG A 69 -3.34 -2.93 -10.54
N GLU A 70 -2.79 -1.73 -10.72
CA GLU A 70 -2.11 -1.02 -9.63
C GLU A 70 -3.10 -0.57 -8.55
N ALA A 71 -4.31 -0.17 -8.93
CA ALA A 71 -5.38 0.14 -7.98
C ALA A 71 -5.78 -1.09 -7.16
N GLU A 72 -5.87 -2.27 -7.79
CA GLU A 72 -6.15 -3.53 -7.09
C GLU A 72 -5.09 -3.83 -6.02
N ILE A 73 -3.81 -3.69 -6.36
CA ILE A 73 -2.71 -3.92 -5.43
C ILE A 73 -2.75 -2.90 -4.27
N ILE A 74 -2.96 -1.62 -4.58
CA ILE A 74 -3.02 -0.54 -3.57
C ILE A 74 -4.21 -0.70 -2.63
N ALA A 75 -5.37 -1.11 -3.17
CA ALA A 75 -6.55 -1.42 -2.38
C ALA A 75 -6.27 -2.51 -1.33
N GLN A 76 -5.30 -3.40 -1.57
CA GLN A 76 -4.91 -4.46 -0.64
C GLN A 76 -3.62 -4.15 0.14
N ALA A 77 -2.95 -3.01 -0.10
CA ALA A 77 -1.69 -2.65 0.54
C ALA A 77 -1.81 -2.44 2.07
N GLY A 78 -3.02 -2.25 2.59
CA GLY A 78 -3.28 -2.10 4.03
C GLY A 78 -3.47 -3.41 4.78
N ARG A 79 -3.33 -4.56 4.11
CA ARG A 79 -3.43 -5.90 4.71
C ARG A 79 -2.19 -6.25 5.52
N LYS A 80 -2.35 -7.19 6.45
CA LYS A 80 -1.25 -7.69 7.27
C LYS A 80 -0.14 -8.27 6.37
N ASP A 81 1.11 -8.04 6.75
CA ASP A 81 2.31 -8.51 6.05
C ASP A 81 2.48 -7.94 4.61
N ALA A 82 1.64 -7.01 4.15
CA ALA A 82 1.73 -6.44 2.81
C ALA A 82 2.93 -5.48 2.68
N VAL A 83 3.72 -5.62 1.61
CA VAL A 83 4.79 -4.68 1.27
C VAL A 83 4.59 -4.20 -0.15
N THR A 84 4.45 -2.89 -0.33
CA THR A 84 4.16 -2.29 -1.63
C THR A 84 5.18 -1.18 -1.92
N ILE A 85 5.80 -1.25 -3.09
CA ILE A 85 6.74 -0.24 -3.60
C ILE A 85 6.00 0.59 -4.66
N ALA A 86 5.78 1.86 -4.36
CA ALA A 86 5.13 2.81 -5.25
C ALA A 86 6.14 3.77 -5.86
N THR A 87 6.24 3.77 -7.18
CA THR A 87 7.06 4.75 -7.90
C THR A 87 6.29 6.06 -8.04
N ASN A 88 6.83 7.13 -7.48
CA ASN A 88 6.30 8.49 -7.47
C ASN A 88 4.87 8.52 -6.88
N MET A 89 3.86 8.72 -7.71
CA MET A 89 2.44 8.71 -7.32
C MET A 89 1.67 7.51 -7.91
N ALA A 90 2.35 6.38 -8.16
CA ALA A 90 1.68 5.15 -8.57
C ALA A 90 0.66 4.73 -7.49
N GLY A 91 -0.54 4.32 -7.92
CA GLY A 91 -1.62 4.02 -6.98
C GLY A 91 -2.49 5.20 -6.54
N ARG A 92 -2.18 6.42 -6.97
CA ARG A 92 -2.96 7.62 -6.61
C ARG A 92 -4.41 7.49 -7.04
N GLY A 93 -5.32 7.83 -6.13
CA GLY A 93 -6.77 7.77 -6.35
C GLY A 93 -7.42 6.49 -5.81
N THR A 94 -6.63 5.58 -5.24
CA THR A 94 -7.14 4.42 -4.50
C THR A 94 -6.78 4.55 -3.03
N ASP A 95 -7.78 4.42 -2.16
CA ASP A 95 -7.57 4.51 -0.71
C ASP A 95 -7.00 3.21 -0.14
N ILE A 96 -5.94 3.34 0.67
CA ILE A 96 -5.36 2.25 1.45
C ILE A 96 -6.10 2.16 2.78
N ILE A 97 -6.96 1.16 2.91
CA ILE A 97 -7.72 0.89 4.13
C ILE A 97 -7.01 -0.22 4.92
N LEU A 98 -6.86 -0.06 6.23
CA LEU A 98 -6.26 -1.08 7.09
C LEU A 98 -7.14 -2.34 7.08
N GLY A 99 -6.53 -3.49 6.78
CA GLY A 99 -7.24 -4.76 6.55
C GLY A 99 -7.71 -4.97 5.10
N GLY A 100 -7.46 -4.03 4.19
CA GLY A 100 -7.85 -4.08 2.78
C GLY A 100 -9.12 -3.26 2.48
N ASN A 101 -9.30 -2.91 1.21
CA ASN A 101 -10.45 -2.13 0.74
C ASN A 101 -11.58 -3.06 0.23
N PRO A 102 -12.67 -3.25 1.00
CA PRO A 102 -13.76 -4.14 0.62
C PRO A 102 -14.60 -3.59 -0.53
N GLU A 103 -14.69 -2.26 -0.68
CA GLU A 103 -15.47 -1.63 -1.75
C GLU A 103 -14.82 -1.88 -3.11
N HIS A 104 -13.48 -1.81 -3.17
CA HIS A 104 -12.74 -2.11 -4.40
C HIS A 104 -12.98 -3.57 -4.84
N MET A 105 -12.87 -4.50 -3.89
CA MET A 105 -13.05 -5.93 -4.15
C MET A 105 -14.51 -6.28 -4.49
N ALA A 106 -15.50 -5.64 -3.83
CA ALA A 106 -16.91 -5.78 -4.17
C ALA A 106 -17.22 -5.30 -5.59
N TRP A 107 -16.62 -4.17 -5.99
CA TRP A 107 -16.75 -3.68 -7.36
C TRP A 107 -16.16 -4.66 -8.36
N GLU A 108 -14.92 -5.08 -8.14
CA GLU A 108 -14.15 -5.91 -9.06
C GLU A 108 -14.75 -7.31 -9.24
N GLU A 109 -15.08 -8.01 -8.14
CA GLU A 109 -15.52 -9.40 -8.20
C GLU A 109 -16.97 -9.58 -8.63
N VAL A 110 -17.85 -8.68 -8.18
CA VAL A 110 -19.30 -8.89 -8.23
C VAL A 110 -20.00 -7.84 -9.08
N LEU A 111 -19.83 -6.56 -8.75
CA LEU A 111 -20.65 -5.50 -9.33
C LEU A 111 -20.25 -5.17 -10.77
N SER A 112 -18.96 -5.23 -11.11
CA SER A 112 -18.43 -5.02 -12.46
C SER A 112 -19.00 -6.00 -13.50
N ARG A 113 -19.43 -7.19 -13.04
CA ARG A 113 -20.05 -8.21 -13.88
C ARG A 113 -21.51 -7.93 -14.18
N LYS A 114 -22.17 -7.13 -13.33
CA LYS A 114 -23.60 -6.80 -13.43
C LYS A 114 -23.85 -5.41 -13.98
N TYR A 115 -22.95 -4.46 -13.72
CA TYR A 115 -23.11 -3.04 -14.01
C TYR A 115 -21.93 -2.51 -14.79
N SER A 116 -22.18 -1.58 -15.72
CA SER A 116 -21.12 -0.96 -16.51
C SER A 116 -20.44 0.20 -15.77
N SER A 117 -21.12 0.78 -14.77
CA SER A 117 -20.62 1.90 -13.97
C SER A 117 -21.00 1.79 -12.49
N ARG A 118 -20.12 2.27 -11.60
CA ARG A 118 -20.35 2.34 -10.15
C ARG A 118 -21.61 3.15 -9.81
N LEU A 119 -21.97 4.11 -10.65
CA LEU A 119 -23.12 5.00 -10.46
C LEU A 119 -24.47 4.31 -10.68
N GLU A 120 -24.47 3.17 -11.37
CA GLU A 120 -25.69 2.41 -11.67
C GLU A 120 -26.07 1.46 -10.53
N VAL A 121 -25.14 1.20 -9.61
CA VAL A 121 -25.36 0.32 -8.48
C VAL A 121 -26.21 1.02 -7.43
N SER A 122 -27.29 0.36 -7.00
CA SER A 122 -28.08 0.87 -5.89
C SER A 122 -27.23 0.90 -4.61
N LYS A 123 -27.41 1.94 -3.78
CA LYS A 123 -26.66 2.06 -2.52
C LYS A 123 -26.83 0.82 -1.63
N GLN A 124 -28.03 0.24 -1.60
CA GLN A 124 -28.30 -0.94 -0.79
C GLN A 124 -27.51 -2.16 -1.28
N GLU A 125 -27.49 -2.44 -2.58
CA GLU A 125 -26.70 -3.56 -3.13
C GLU A 125 -25.19 -3.35 -2.94
N TRP A 126 -24.71 -2.12 -3.08
CA TRP A 126 -23.33 -1.76 -2.81
C TRP A 126 -22.93 -2.06 -1.36
N ASP A 127 -23.72 -1.55 -0.41
CA ASP A 127 -23.47 -1.71 1.02
C ASP A 127 -23.60 -3.17 1.47
N ASP A 128 -24.51 -3.94 0.88
CA ASP A 128 -24.70 -5.35 1.18
C ASP A 128 -23.53 -6.20 0.65
N THR A 129 -23.13 -6.00 -0.61
CA THR A 129 -22.00 -6.71 -1.23
C THR A 129 -20.68 -6.40 -0.51
N THR A 130 -20.44 -5.12 -0.20
CA THR A 130 -19.24 -4.69 0.54
C THR A 130 -19.18 -5.35 1.92
N ARG A 131 -20.30 -5.42 2.64
CA ARG A 131 -20.37 -6.10 3.95
C ARG A 131 -20.22 -7.61 3.86
N GLU A 132 -20.61 -8.21 2.76
CA GLU A 132 -20.38 -9.64 2.50
C GLU A 132 -18.89 -9.91 2.30
N ILE A 133 -18.24 -9.15 1.41
CA ILE A 133 -16.81 -9.27 1.13
C ILE A 133 -15.96 -9.01 2.38
N ALA A 134 -16.23 -7.92 3.11
CA ALA A 134 -15.50 -7.60 4.34
C ALA A 134 -15.57 -8.72 5.38
N ARG A 135 -16.74 -9.38 5.50
CA ARG A 135 -16.92 -10.53 6.40
C ARG A 135 -16.25 -11.80 5.88
N ARG A 136 -16.33 -12.07 4.58
CA ARG A 136 -15.71 -13.23 3.94
C ARG A 136 -14.20 -13.22 4.09
N GLU A 137 -13.58 -12.07 3.86
CA GLU A 137 -12.12 -11.88 3.91
C GLU A 137 -11.61 -11.53 5.31
N GLY A 138 -12.49 -11.27 6.28
CA GLY A 138 -12.11 -10.92 7.65
C GLY A 138 -11.45 -9.55 7.80
N MET A 139 -11.66 -8.63 6.85
CA MET A 139 -10.99 -7.33 6.77
C MET A 139 -11.17 -6.47 8.03
N ASP A 140 -12.36 -6.52 8.65
CA ASP A 140 -12.63 -5.77 9.89
C ASP A 140 -11.74 -6.23 11.05
N SER A 141 -11.50 -7.54 11.16
CA SER A 141 -10.67 -8.11 12.21
C SER A 141 -9.19 -7.85 11.93
N GLU A 142 -8.77 -8.01 10.68
CA GLU A 142 -7.40 -7.75 10.23
C GLU A 142 -7.03 -6.28 10.39
N GLY A 143 -7.93 -5.37 10.03
CA GLY A 143 -7.74 -3.93 10.17
C GLY A 143 -7.55 -3.48 11.63
N ARG A 144 -8.22 -4.13 12.58
CA ARG A 144 -7.98 -3.89 14.03
C ARG A 144 -6.60 -4.34 14.46
N VAL A 145 -6.18 -5.54 14.04
CA VAL A 145 -4.83 -6.05 14.32
C VAL A 145 -3.77 -5.12 13.75
N VAL A 146 -3.92 -4.71 12.48
CA VAL A 146 -2.98 -3.76 11.84
C VAL A 146 -2.96 -2.43 12.58
N ALA A 147 -4.11 -1.91 13.02
CA ALA A 147 -4.17 -0.68 13.81
C ALA A 147 -3.44 -0.83 15.16
N GLU A 148 -3.58 -1.96 15.86
CA GLU A 148 -2.88 -2.26 17.10
C GLU A 148 -1.36 -2.38 16.91
N LEU A 149 -0.92 -2.92 15.77
CA LEU A 149 0.50 -3.00 15.42
C LEU A 149 1.10 -1.63 15.09
N GLY A 150 0.28 -0.58 14.88
CA GLY A 150 0.75 0.78 14.61
C GLY A 150 0.31 1.35 13.25
N GLY A 151 -0.57 0.64 12.53
CA GLY A 151 -1.08 1.05 11.22
C GLY A 151 -0.06 0.89 10.09
N LEU A 152 -0.39 1.48 8.94
CA LEU A 152 0.45 1.53 7.75
C LEU A 152 1.76 2.27 8.03
N HIS A 153 2.87 1.63 7.74
CA HIS A 153 4.20 2.25 7.79
C HIS A 153 4.57 2.79 6.41
N VAL A 154 4.88 4.08 6.31
CA VAL A 154 5.20 4.73 5.04
C VAL A 154 6.65 5.18 5.04
N ILE A 155 7.41 4.74 4.04
CA ILE A 155 8.83 5.06 3.89
C ILE A 155 9.03 5.85 2.60
N GLY A 156 9.44 7.11 2.72
CA GLY A 156 9.95 7.88 1.59
C GLY A 156 11.45 7.66 1.42
N THR A 157 11.86 7.11 0.28
CA THR A 157 13.28 6.77 0.03
C THR A 157 14.13 7.97 -0.38
N GLU A 158 13.48 9.02 -0.88
CA GLU A 158 14.05 10.25 -1.43
C GLU A 158 13.02 11.38 -1.28
N ARG A 159 13.49 12.64 -1.29
CA ARG A 159 12.58 13.81 -1.31
C ARG A 159 12.21 14.16 -2.74
N HIS A 160 10.96 14.52 -2.96
CA HIS A 160 10.48 15.01 -4.25
C HIS A 160 10.83 16.49 -4.44
N ASP A 161 10.64 16.98 -5.67
CA ASP A 161 10.87 18.39 -6.04
C ASP A 161 10.02 19.39 -5.24
N SER A 162 8.99 18.91 -4.53
CA SER A 162 8.13 19.73 -3.70
C SER A 162 7.71 19.00 -2.44
N ARG A 163 7.79 19.71 -1.30
CA ARG A 163 7.21 19.28 -0.02
C ARG A 163 5.73 18.88 -0.13
N ARG A 164 4.99 19.45 -1.09
CA ARG A 164 3.58 19.09 -1.30
C ARG A 164 3.42 17.64 -1.73
N ILE A 165 4.34 17.12 -2.54
CA ILE A 165 4.32 15.74 -3.01
C ILE A 165 4.75 14.82 -1.85
N ASP A 166 5.79 15.21 -1.11
CA ASP A 166 6.22 14.46 0.09
C ASP A 166 5.12 14.32 1.14
N LEU A 167 4.23 15.32 1.28
CA LEU A 167 3.10 15.27 2.22
C LEU A 167 1.90 14.44 1.72
N GLN A 168 1.86 14.12 0.43
CA GLN A 168 0.84 13.25 -0.16
C GLN A 168 1.18 11.78 -0.01
N LEU A 169 2.48 11.46 0.06
CA LEU A 169 2.96 10.18 0.54
C LEU A 169 2.67 10.05 2.05
#